data_AF-A0A914D734-F1
#
_entry.id   AF-A0A914D734-F1
#
_cell.length_a   1.000
_cell.length_b   1.000
_cell.length_c   1.000
_cell.angle_alpha   90.00
_cell.angle_beta   90.00
_cell.angle_gamma   90.00
#
_symmetry.space_group_name_H-M   'P 1'
#
loop_
_entity.id
_entity.type
_entity.pdbx_description
1 polymer ?
#
loop_
_entity_poly.entity_id
_entity_poly.type
_entity_poly.pdbx_seq_one_letter_code
_entity_poly.pdbx_strand_id
1 'polypeptide(L)'
;DLSANHNIEQNVEVIEEAQKPTRLFQLLEEIMQQKECKTIIFTETKRRADDLTRGMRKDGYQALCIHGDKQQSERDWTLSRKFMLR
;
A
#
# COMPACT_ATOMS: atom_id res chain seq x y z
N ASP A 1 -8.38 14.85 22.71
CA ASP A 1 -7.20 15.19 21.92
C ASP A 1 -6.91 14.13 20.86
N LEU A 2 -6.71 14.56 19.61
CA LEU A 2 -6.10 13.74 18.56
C LEU A 2 -4.58 13.75 18.78
N SER A 3 -4.10 13.02 19.78
CA SER A 3 -2.67 12.76 19.91
C SER A 3 -2.30 11.60 18.99
N ALA A 4 -1.39 11.83 18.04
CA ALA A 4 -0.78 10.75 17.28
C ALA A 4 -0.14 9.75 18.27
N ASN A 5 -0.33 8.45 18.02
CA ASN A 5 0.25 7.42 18.88
C ASN A 5 1.78 7.57 18.90
N HIS A 6 2.35 7.76 20.08
CA HIS A 6 3.78 8.00 20.27
C HIS A 6 4.67 6.81 19.86
N ASN A 7 4.07 5.64 19.63
CA ASN A 7 4.77 4.45 19.13
C ASN A 7 4.78 4.36 17.60
N ILE A 8 4.29 5.39 16.88
CA ILE A 8 4.32 5.46 15.41
C ILE A 8 5.34 6.51 14.98
N GLU A 9 6.40 6.07 14.34
CA GLU A 9 7.33 6.95 13.62
C GLU A 9 6.65 7.50 12.36
N GLN A 10 6.71 8.82 12.16
CA GLN A 10 6.07 9.49 11.04
C GLN A 10 7.10 10.30 10.26
N ASN A 11 7.32 9.92 9.00
CA ASN A 11 8.21 10.59 8.08
C ASN A 11 7.38 11.29 6.99
N VAL A 12 7.59 12.60 6.80
CA VAL A 12 6.87 13.42 5.81
C VAL A 12 7.85 13.92 4.76
N GLU A 13 7.62 13.57 3.51
CA GLU A 13 8.45 13.98 2.38
C GLU A 13 7.65 14.87 1.42
N VAL A 14 8.24 16.00 1.04
CA VAL A 14 7.70 16.91 0.03
C VAL A 14 8.40 16.62 -1.29
N ILE A 15 7.67 15.99 -2.22
CA ILE A 15 8.18 15.55 -3.53
C ILE A 15 7.16 15.83 -4.62
N GLU A 16 7.64 15.90 -5.86
CA GLU A 16 6.78 16.07 -7.02
C GLU A 16 5.96 14.80 -7.29
N GLU A 17 4.74 14.97 -7.82
CA GLU A 17 3.84 13.86 -8.14
C GLU A 17 4.50 12.79 -9.04
N ALA A 18 5.31 13.24 -10.01
CA ALA A 18 6.02 12.35 -10.92
C ALA A 18 7.08 11.47 -10.24
N GLN A 19 7.57 11.88 -9.06
CA GLN A 19 8.59 11.15 -8.30
C GLN A 19 7.98 10.13 -7.32
N LYS A 20 6.70 10.29 -6.96
CA LYS A 20 6.00 9.41 -6.01
C LYS A 20 6.09 7.92 -6.35
N PRO A 21 5.94 7.47 -7.61
CA PRO A 21 6.05 6.05 -7.94
C PRO A 21 7.44 5.48 -7.60
N THR A 22 8.51 6.15 -8.04
CA THR A 22 9.88 5.72 -7.76
C THR A 22 10.18 5.72 -6.26
N ARG A 23 9.77 6.78 -5.54
CA ARG A 23 9.99 6.85 -4.09
C ARG A 23 9.23 5.76 -3.34
N LEU A 24 8.00 5.45 -3.74
CA LEU A 24 7.22 4.38 -3.16
C LEU A 24 7.93 3.02 -3.29
N PHE A 25 8.51 2.69 -4.44
CA PHE A 25 9.23 1.43 -4.61
C PHE A 25 10.49 1.36 -3.76
N GLN A 26 11.25 2.46 -3.63
CA GLN A 26 12.40 2.52 -2.73
C GLN A 26 11.99 2.27 -1.26
N LEU A 27 10.91 2.90 -0.81
CA LEU A 27 10.36 2.68 0.53
C LEU A 27 9.92 1.22 0.73
N LEU A 28 9.30 0.62 -0.29
CA LEU A 28 8.89 -0.79 -0.23
C LEU A 28 10.09 -1.74 -0.16
N GLU A 29 11.17 -1.48 -0.89
CA GLU A 29 12.41 -2.26 -0.79
C GLU A 29 13.01 -2.21 0.61
N GLU A 30 13.02 -1.03 1.25
CA GLU A 30 13.47 -0.85 2.65
C GLU A 30 12.56 -1.61 3.63
N ILE A 31 11.24 -1.47 3.49
CA ILE A 31 10.25 -2.12 4.37
C ILE A 31 10.31 -3.65 4.25
N MET A 32 10.50 -4.17 3.04
CA MET A 32 10.52 -5.62 2.77
C MET A 32 11.77 -6.33 3.31
N GLN A 33 12.79 -5.60 3.75
CA GLN A 33 13.93 -6.17 4.49
C GLN A 33 13.54 -6.62 5.91
N GLN A 34 12.38 -6.21 6.41
CA GLN A 34 11.87 -6.61 7.72
C GLN A 34 11.24 -8.00 7.68
N LYS A 35 11.50 -8.81 8.73
CA LYS A 35 11.08 -10.22 8.82
C LYS A 35 9.56 -10.42 8.69
N GLU A 36 8.77 -9.48 9.16
CA GLU A 36 7.32 -9.43 8.94
C GLU A 36 6.94 -8.03 8.50
N CYS A 37 6.57 -7.86 7.23
CA CYS A 37 6.13 -6.59 6.69
C CYS A 37 4.73 -6.71 6.08
N LYS A 38 3.82 -5.84 6.51
CA LYS A 38 2.53 -5.61 5.88
C LYS A 38 2.39 -4.12 5.64
N THR A 39 2.10 -3.76 4.40
CA THR A 39 2.02 -2.35 3.99
C THR A 39 0.61 -2.02 3.52
N ILE A 40 0.07 -0.90 4.02
CA ILE A 40 -1.16 -0.30 3.51
C ILE A 40 -0.78 1.01 2.81
N ILE A 41 -1.13 1.12 1.53
CA ILE A 41 -0.86 2.32 0.72
C ILE A 41 -2.20 3.02 0.48
N PHE A 42 -2.33 4.23 1.00
CA PHE A 42 -3.48 5.09 0.72
C PHE A 42 -3.24 5.90 -0.56
N THR A 43 -4.26 5.96 -1.41
CA THR A 43 -4.25 6.79 -2.61
C THR A 43 -5.52 7.64 -2.64
N GLU A 44 -5.44 8.80 -3.27
CA GLU A 44 -6.54 9.77 -3.32
C GLU A 44 -7.75 9.28 -4.11
N THR A 45 -7.52 8.52 -5.18
CA THR A 45 -8.59 8.10 -6.11
C THR A 45 -8.61 6.60 -6.32
N LYS A 46 -9.81 6.08 -6.56
CA LYS A 46 -10.05 4.67 -6.87
C LYS A 46 -9.23 4.20 -8.07
N ARG A 47 -9.16 5.04 -9.11
CA ARG A 47 -8.36 4.81 -10.31
C ARG A 47 -6.86 4.69 -9.99
N ARG A 48 -6.31 5.59 -9.16
CA ARG A 48 -4.92 5.49 -8.71
C ARG A 48 -4.64 4.18 -7.95
N ALA A 49 -5.57 3.73 -7.12
CA ALA A 49 -5.44 2.44 -6.43
C ALA A 49 -5.35 1.26 -7.41
N ASP A 50 -6.18 1.24 -8.45
CA ASP A 50 -6.17 0.20 -9.48
C ASP A 50 -4.90 0.24 -10.35
N ASP A 51 -4.51 1.43 -10.81
CA ASP A 51 -3.32 1.62 -11.65
C ASP A 51 -2.04 1.22 -10.89
N LEU A 52 -1.91 1.65 -9.62
CA LEU A 52 -0.79 1.28 -8.77
C LEU A 52 -0.74 -0.23 -8.52
N THR A 53 -1.87 -0.85 -8.17
CA THR A 53 -1.93 -2.30 -7.92
C THR A 53 -1.56 -3.10 -9.17
N ARG A 54 -1.97 -2.65 -10.36
CA ARG A 54 -1.59 -3.28 -11.63
C ARG A 54 -0.08 -3.18 -11.87
N GLY A 55 0.51 -2.02 -11.66
CA GLY A 55 1.96 -1.82 -11.77
C GLY A 55 2.73 -2.74 -10.82
N MET A 56 2.38 -2.71 -9.53
CA MET A 56 3.00 -3.55 -8.51
C MET A 56 2.90 -5.05 -8.85
N ARG A 57 1.75 -5.53 -9.34
CA ARG A 57 1.60 -6.93 -9.76
C ARG A 57 2.46 -7.29 -10.96
N LYS A 58 2.60 -6.38 -11.92
CA LYS A 58 3.48 -6.57 -13.08
C LYS A 58 4.93 -6.75 -12.65
N ASP A 59 5.33 -6.05 -11.60
CA ASP A 59 6.68 -6.11 -11.02
C ASP A 59 6.84 -7.21 -9.96
N GLY A 60 5.85 -8.12 -9.83
CA GLY A 60 5.92 -9.31 -8.99
C GLY A 60 5.44 -9.15 -7.55
N TYR A 61 5.00 -7.96 -7.14
CA TYR A 61 4.50 -7.72 -5.79
C TYR A 61 3.12 -8.35 -5.57
N GLN A 62 2.91 -8.94 -4.40
CA GLN A 62 1.61 -9.45 -3.97
C GLN A 62 0.71 -8.30 -3.48
N ALA A 63 0.19 -7.51 -4.43
CA ALA A 63 -0.66 -6.35 -4.14
C ALA A 63 -2.15 -6.60 -4.41
N LEU A 64 -2.99 -5.96 -3.60
CA LEU A 64 -4.45 -5.90 -3.71
C LEU A 64 -4.90 -4.48 -3.41
N CYS A 65 -5.98 -4.02 -4.06
CA CYS A 65 -6.62 -2.75 -3.76
C CYS A 65 -8.03 -2.94 -3.21
N ILE A 66 -8.46 -1.99 -2.39
CA ILE A 66 -9.84 -1.83 -1.92
C ILE A 66 -10.26 -0.41 -2.26
N HIS A 67 -11.43 -0.27 -2.86
CA HIS A 67 -12.09 1.02 -3.04
C HIS A 67 -13.61 0.82 -3.14
N GLY A 68 -14.37 1.91 -3.05
CA GLY A 68 -15.84 1.87 -2.97
C GLY A 68 -16.58 1.29 -4.18
N ASP A 69 -15.91 1.10 -5.32
CA ASP A 69 -16.52 0.50 -6.53
C ASP A 69 -16.25 -1.01 -6.65
N LYS A 70 -15.41 -1.57 -5.77
CA LYS A 70 -15.24 -3.02 -5.67
C LYS A 70 -16.48 -3.65 -5.03
N GLN A 71 -16.86 -4.83 -5.51
CA GLN A 71 -17.96 -5.57 -4.92
C GLN A 71 -17.66 -5.90 -3.45
N GLN A 72 -18.68 -5.95 -2.59
CA GLN A 72 -18.49 -6.26 -1.16
C GLN A 72 -17.74 -7.59 -0.98
N SER A 73 -18.07 -8.60 -1.79
CA SER A 73 -17.38 -9.90 -1.81
C SER A 73 -15.88 -9.78 -2.13
N GLU A 74 -15.49 -8.90 -3.05
CA GLU A 74 -14.08 -8.64 -3.38
C GLU A 74 -13.36 -7.93 -2.23
N ARG A 75 -14.04 -7.00 -1.55
CA ARG A 75 -13.51 -6.31 -0.36
C ARG A 75 -13.28 -7.29 0.78
N ASP A 76 -14.28 -8.12 1.07
CA ASP A 76 -14.21 -9.14 2.13
C ASP A 76 -13.14 -10.19 1.81
N TRP A 77 -13.03 -10.61 0.55
CA TRP A 77 -11.97 -11.50 0.11
C TRP A 77 -10.58 -10.87 0.27
N THR A 78 -10.43 -9.59 -0.08
CA THR A 78 -9.16 -8.87 0.05
C THR A 78 -8.75 -8.72 1.52
N LEU A 79 -9.71 -8.39 2.40
CA LEU A 79 -9.47 -8.22 3.85
C LEU A 79 -9.25 -9.55 4.59
N SER A 80 -9.93 -10.63 4.17
CA SER A 80 -9.78 -11.95 4.78
C SER A 80 -8.49 -12.67 4.36
N ARG A 81 -7.84 -12.19 3.29
CA ARG A 81 -6.61 -12.80 2.79
C ARG A 81 -5.48 -12.62 3.79
N LYS A 82 -5.20 -13.69 4.55
CA LYS A 82 -3.91 -13.84 5.23
C LYS A 82 -2.84 -13.95 4.15
N PHE A 83 -1.99 -12.94 4.02
CA PHE A 83 -0.70 -13.08 3.36
C PHE A 83 0.11 -14.14 4.14
N MET A 84 -0.11 -15.42 3.84
CA MET A 84 0.86 -16.47 4.15
C MET A 84 1.96 -16.32 3.11
N LEU A 85 3.00 -15.59 3.48
CA LEU A 85 4.29 -15.72 2.82
C LEU A 85 4.69 -17.21 2.94
N ARG A 86 5.15 -17.80 1.83
CA ARG A 86 6.04 -18.95 1.93
C ARG A 86 7.37 -18.48 2.49
#